data_AF-A0A527ZBQ9-F1
#
_entry.id   AF-A0A527ZBQ9-F1
#
_cell.length_a   1.000
_cell.length_b   1.000
_cell.length_c   1.000
_cell.angle_alpha   90.00
_cell.angle_beta   90.00
_cell.angle_gamma   90.00
#
_symmetry.space_group_name_H-M   'P 1'
#
loop_
_entity.id
_entity.type
_entity.pdbx_description
1 polymer ?
#
loop_
_entity_poly.entity_id
_entity_poly.type
_entity_poly.pdbx_seq_one_letter_code
_entity_poly.pdbx_strand_id
1 'polypeptide(L)' 'HRADLVIVCGGDGSVSSAAVAAMESRLPMGIIPTGTANDLARTLEIPLDLLKAADVIVEGGRRLIDVGTVNGHAFFNV' A
#
# COMPACT_ATOMS: atom_id res chain seq x y z
N HIS A 1 8.42 -19.17 7.76
CA HIS A 1 7.80 -18.05 8.49
C HIS A 1 6.51 -17.69 7.80
N ARG A 2 5.40 -17.53 8.54
CA ARG A 2 4.10 -17.17 7.97
C ARG A 2 3.77 -15.75 8.43
N ALA A 3 3.71 -14.82 7.48
CA ALA A 3 3.24 -13.46 7.72
C ALA A 3 1.80 -13.36 7.25
N ASP A 4 1.01 -12.49 7.88
CA ASP A 4 -0.41 -12.29 7.55
C ASP A 4 -0.69 -10.91 6.93
N LEU A 5 0.31 -10.03 6.89
CA LEU A 5 0.23 -8.64 6.42
C LEU A 5 1.62 -8.16 5.97
N VAL A 6 1.66 -7.35 4.91
CA VAL A 6 2.85 -6.59 4.50
C VAL A 6 2.58 -5.11 4.78
N ILE A 7 3.50 -4.42 5.45
CA ILE A 7 3.40 -2.97 5.68
C ILE A 7 4.55 -2.28 4.93
N VAL A 8 4.21 -1.27 4.14
CA VAL A 8 5.16 -0.50 3.35
C VAL A 8 5.25 0.91 3.93
N CYS A 9 6.43 1.27 4.41
CA CYS A 9 6.74 2.64 4.83
C CYS A 9 7.55 3.31 3.73
N GLY A 10 6.93 4.20 2.96
CA GLY A 10 7.60 4.79 1.79
C GLY A 10 6.72 5.77 1.00
N GLY A 11 7.29 6.28 -0.08
CA GLY A 11 6.56 7.00 -1.12
C GLY A 11 6.10 6.10 -2.26
N ASP A 12 5.63 6.70 -3.35
CA ASP A 12 4.95 6.00 -4.45
C ASP A 12 5.80 4.91 -5.11
N GLY A 13 7.11 5.12 -5.26
CA GLY A 13 8.02 4.12 -5.81
C GLY A 13 8.14 2.86 -4.95
N SER A 14 8.20 3.02 -3.62
CA SER A 14 8.23 1.90 -2.68
C SER A 14 6.90 1.15 -2.67
N VAL A 15 5.79 1.90 -2.70
CA VAL A 15 4.43 1.33 -2.73
C VAL A 15 4.22 0.53 -4.01
N SER A 16 4.56 1.07 -5.18
CA SER A 16 4.49 0.36 -6.47
C SER A 16 5.34 -0.91 -6.47
N SER A 17 6.57 -0.85 -5.98
CA SER A 17 7.46 -2.01 -5.93
C SER A 17 6.92 -3.11 -5.00
N ALA A 18 6.41 -2.73 -3.84
CA ALA A 18 5.89 -3.67 -2.85
C ALA A 18 4.54 -4.29 -3.24
N ALA A 19 3.74 -3.58 -4.04
CA ALA A 19 2.44 -4.07 -4.47
C ALA A 19 2.52 -5.32 -5.34
N VAL A 20 3.54 -5.43 -6.19
CA VAL A 20 3.82 -6.66 -6.95
C VAL A 20 4.02 -7.83 -5.99
N ALA A 21 4.87 -7.66 -4.97
CA ALA A 21 5.13 -8.71 -3.98
C ALA A 21 3.88 -9.05 -3.16
N ALA A 22 3.06 -8.06 -2.80
CA ALA A 22 1.81 -8.27 -2.07
C ALA A 22 0.76 -9.04 -2.91
N MET A 23 0.69 -8.76 -4.22
CA MET A 23 -0.14 -9.51 -5.17
C MET A 23 0.32 -10.97 -5.30
N GLU A 24 1.62 -11.20 -5.46
CA GLU A 24 2.20 -12.54 -5.54
C GLU A 24 2.00 -13.34 -4.25
N SER A 25 2.20 -12.71 -3.08
CA SER A 25 2.01 -13.35 -1.79
C SER A 25 0.55 -13.49 -1.38
N ARG A 26 -0.36 -12.79 -2.05
CA ARG A 26 -1.79 -12.65 -1.69
C ARG A 26 -2.01 -12.19 -0.25
N LEU A 27 -1.07 -11.41 0.28
CA LEU A 27 -1.19 -10.83 1.60
C LEU A 27 -1.82 -9.44 1.47
N PRO A 28 -2.65 -9.01 2.43
CA PRO A 28 -3.04 -7.61 2.49
C PRO A 28 -1.80 -6.72 2.63
N MET A 29 -1.91 -5.50 2.11
CA MET A 29 -0.86 -4.48 2.18
C MET A 29 -1.38 -3.27 2.96
N GLY A 30 -0.62 -2.84 3.97
CA GLY A 30 -0.79 -1.56 4.66
C GLY A 30 0.24 -0.54 4.17
N ILE A 31 -0.12 0.74 4.17
CA ILE A 31 0.74 1.83 3.68
C ILE A 31 0.95 2.85 4.81
N ILE A 32 2.20 3.15 5.11
CA ILE A 32 2.61 4.30 5.93
C ILE A 32 3.26 5.33 4.98
N PRO A 33 2.56 6.43 4.63
CA PRO A 33 2.97 7.34 3.57
C PRO A 33 4.07 8.29 4.04
N THR A 34 5.34 7.96 3.74
CA THR A 34 6.51 8.79 4.10
C THR A 34 7.11 9.55 2.91
N GLY A 35 6.51 9.41 1.73
CA GLY A 35 6.91 10.14 0.52
C GLY A 35 6.34 11.56 0.44
N THR A 36 6.62 12.23 -0.67
CA THR A 36 6.15 13.60 -0.92
C THR A 36 4.74 13.65 -1.52
N ALA A 37 4.46 12.83 -2.55
CA ALA A 37 3.16 12.81 -3.23
C ALA A 37 2.17 11.88 -2.52
N ASN A 38 2.52 10.59 -2.40
CA ASN A 38 1.72 9.54 -1.74
C ASN A 38 0.33 9.40 -2.40
N ASP A 39 0.30 9.35 -3.73
CA ASP A 39 -0.91 9.43 -4.53
C ASP A 39 -1.87 8.28 -4.21
N LEU A 40 -1.36 7.05 -4.10
CA LEU A 40 -2.21 5.91 -3.75
C LEU A 40 -2.81 6.06 -2.35
N ALA A 41 -2.02 6.53 -1.37
CA ALA A 41 -2.52 6.76 -0.01
C ALA A 41 -3.66 7.79 -0.02
N ARG A 42 -3.53 8.86 -0.82
CA ARG A 42 -4.58 9.88 -0.98
C ARG A 42 -5.84 9.32 -1.62
N THR A 43 -5.70 8.57 -2.71
CA THR A 43 -6.84 7.95 -3.41
C THR A 43 -7.58 6.92 -2.55
N LEU A 44 -6.85 6.22 -1.67
CA LEU A 44 -7.43 5.29 -0.71
C LEU A 44 -7.87 5.97 0.60
N GLU A 45 -7.78 7.30 0.68
CA GLU A 45 -8.14 8.10 1.85
C GLU A 45 -7.38 7.69 3.13
N ILE A 46 -6.18 7.14 2.96
CA ILE A 46 -5.26 6.83 4.08
C ILE A 46 -4.71 8.16 4.61
N PRO A 47 -4.78 8.40 5.94
CA PRO A 47 -4.20 9.59 6.54
C PRO A 47 -2.72 9.75 6.22
N LEU A 48 -2.27 10.98 5.95
CA LEU A 48 -0.84 11.27 5.73
C LEU A 48 -0.05 11.42 7.03
N ASP A 49 -0.75 11.59 8.15
CA ASP A 49 -0.14 11.51 9.46
C ASP A 49 0.24 10.05 9.76
N LEU A 50 1.49 9.81 10.13
CA LEU A 50 2.04 8.46 10.26
C LEU A 50 1.36 7.65 11.35
N LEU A 51 0.98 8.28 12.46
CA LEU A 51 0.31 7.59 13.56
C LEU A 51 -1.11 7.22 13.16
N LYS A 52 -1.84 8.15 12.52
CA LYS A 52 -3.19 7.84 12.01
C LYS A 52 -3.18 6.78 10.92
N ALA A 53 -2.17 6.75 10.05
CA ALA A 53 -2.02 5.68 9.07
C ALA A 53 -1.78 4.32 9.75
N ALA A 54 -0.99 4.29 10.83
CA ALA A 54 -0.79 3.08 11.62
C ALA A 54 -2.09 2.64 12.32
N ASP A 55 -2.89 3.57 12.84
CA ASP A 55 -4.19 3.28 13.44
C ASP A 55 -5.13 2.59 12.44
N VAL A 56 -5.18 3.06 11.19
CA VAL A 56 -5.97 2.42 10.11
C VAL A 56 -5.53 0.98 9.86
N ILE A 57 -4.21 0.72 9.89
CA ILE A 57 -3.69 -0.65 9.72
C ILE A 57 -4.10 -1.53 10.90
N VAL A 58 -4.05 -1.02 12.12
CA VAL A 58 -4.42 -1.74 13.35
C VAL A 58 -5.91 -2.03 13.42
N GLU A 59 -6.76 -1.10 12.97
CA GLU A 59 -8.21 -1.33 12.83
C GLU A 59 -8.52 -2.49 11.87
N GLY A 60 -7.62 -2.79 10.93
CA GLY A 60 -7.68 -4.01 10.11
C GLY A 60 -8.74 -3.98 9.01
N GLY A 61 -9.29 -2.82 8.69
CA GLY A 61 -10.19 -2.63 7.56
C GLY A 61 -9.52 -3.01 6.24
N ARG A 62 -10.24 -3.75 5.38
CA ARG A 62 -9.71 -4.21 4.08
C ARG A 62 -10.61 -3.80 2.94
N ARG A 63 -9.99 -3.36 1.85
CA ARG A 63 -10.64 -3.04 0.58
C ARG A 63 -9.86 -3.71 -0.54
N LEU A 64 -10.58 -4.31 -1.48
CA LEU A 64 -9.97 -4.77 -2.73
C LEU A 64 -9.79 -3.57 -3.67
N ILE A 65 -8.63 -3.49 -4.30
CA ILE A 65 -8.31 -2.45 -5.28
C ILE A 65 -7.81 -3.12 -6.54
N ASP A 66 -8.07 -2.50 -7.68
CA ASP A 66 -7.52 -2.94 -8.94
C ASP A 66 -6.07 -2.47 -9.06
N VAL A 67 -5.20 -3.37 -9.53
CA VAL A 67 -3.80 -3.07 -9.79
C VAL A 67 -3.47 -3.47 -11.21
N GLY A 68 -3.03 -2.50 -12.01
CA GLY A 68 -2.53 -2.75 -13.35
C GLY A 68 -1.05 -3.11 -13.32
N THR A 69 -0.57 -3.88 -14.30
CA THR A 69 0.86 -4.14 -14.47
C THR A 69 1.31 -3.89 -15.91
N VAL A 70 2.48 -3.26 -16.08
CA VAL A 70 3.15 -3.07 -17.38
C VAL A 70 4.60 -3.47 -17.22
N ASN A 71 5.09 -4.41 -18.03
CA ASN A 71 6.47 -4.91 -17.98
C ASN A 71 6.93 -5.33 -16.57
N GLY A 72 6.03 -5.87 -15.75
CA GLY A 72 6.33 -6.28 -14.36
C GLY A 72 6.28 -5.16 -13.33
N HIS A 73 5.95 -3.92 -13.72
CA HIS A 73 5.77 -2.80 -12.80
C HIS A 73 4.30 -2.57 -12.51
N ALA A 74 3.94 -2.51 -11.23
CA ALA A 74 2.59 -2.19 -10.79
C ALA A 74 2.31 -0.70 -10.96
N PHE A 75 1.11 -0.38 -11.45
CA PHE A 75 0.56 0.97 -11.47
C PHE A 75 -0.85 0.96 -10.91
N PHE A 76 -1.22 2.07 -10.28
CA PHE A 76 -2.54 2.30 -9.73
C PHE A 76 -3.20 3.39 -10.55
N ASN A 77 -4.46 3.23 -10.90
CA ASN A 77 -5.21 4.33 -11.48
C ASN A 77 -5.65 5.24 -10.34
N VAL A 78 -5.21 6.49 -10.40
CA VAL A 78 -5.55 7.58 -9.48
C VAL A 78 -6.60 8.48 -10.10
#